data_AF-A0A8H3GVD5-F1
#
_entry.id   AF-A0A8H3GVD5-F1
#
_cell.length_a   1.000
_cell.length_b   1.000
_cell.length_c   1.000
_cell.angle_alpha   90.00
_cell.angle_beta   90.00
_cell.angle_gamma   90.00
#
_symmetry.space_group_name_H-M   'P 1'
#
loop_
_entity.id
_entity.type
_entity.pdbx_description
1 polymer ?
#
loop_
_entity_poly.entity_id
_entity_poly.type
_entity_poly.pdbx_seq_one_letter_code
_entity_poly.pdbx_strand_id
1 'polypeptide(L)'
;MVNLLLCQSAYVNASQASQAAGKDIIMLESNLVSCGGLDGVNDTFGSALFAIDDALQLASVGFYQVFFRSGGAAARHNAFSVPPGNQTGFQQWTIGSNFYTMLVISEVIGRSGSAQVTDLKLGVRNANSMYVPGYTILENGVLIKLALFNYISDPTRASNYDAIVAVPINQSQVRVKYLHAN
;
A
#
# COMPACT_ATOMS: atom_id res chain seq x y z
N MET A 1 -6.51 3.12 14.46
CA MET A 1 -5.88 3.17 13.13
C MET A 1 -5.27 4.55 12.96
N VAL A 2 -4.05 4.66 12.44
CA VAL A 2 -3.33 5.94 12.31
C VAL A 2 -3.74 6.61 10.99
N ASN A 3 -3.95 7.93 11.01
CA ASN A 3 -4.16 8.69 9.79
C ASN A 3 -2.80 8.87 9.07
N LEU A 4 -2.57 8.09 8.02
CA LEU A 4 -1.31 8.09 7.26
C LEU A 4 -0.99 9.45 6.65
N LEU A 5 -1.99 10.21 6.19
CA LEU A 5 -1.80 11.57 5.68
C LEU A 5 -1.11 12.48 6.70
N LEU A 6 -1.43 12.30 7.99
CA LEU A 6 -0.91 13.09 9.11
C LEU A 6 0.51 12.65 9.52
N CYS A 7 0.83 11.37 9.33
CA CYS A 7 2.17 10.85 9.61
C CYS A 7 3.16 11.22 8.49
N GLN A 8 2.68 11.18 7.24
CA GLN A 8 3.46 11.42 6.03
C GLN A 8 3.65 12.91 5.72
N SER A 9 2.86 13.81 6.32
CA SER A 9 2.96 15.27 6.09
C SER A 9 4.33 15.83 6.44
N ALA A 10 5.07 15.18 7.34
CA ALA A 10 6.44 15.56 7.69
C ALA A 10 7.41 15.48 6.49
N TYR A 11 7.12 14.64 5.49
CA TYR A 11 7.98 14.44 4.33
C TYR A 11 7.66 15.36 3.14
N VAL A 12 6.53 16.05 3.15
CA VAL A 12 6.09 16.89 2.00
C VAL A 12 7.15 17.94 1.65
N ASN A 13 7.65 18.68 2.64
CA ASN A 13 8.65 19.71 2.41
C ASN A 13 9.99 19.11 1.93
N ALA A 14 10.41 17.98 2.49
CA ALA A 14 11.65 17.30 2.10
C ALA A 14 11.58 16.75 0.67
N SER A 15 10.43 16.20 0.30
CA SER A 15 10.16 15.71 -1.04
C SER A 15 10.15 16.85 -2.07
N GLN A 16 9.43 17.95 -1.79
CA GLN A 16 9.42 19.14 -2.65
C GLN A 16 10.82 19.73 -2.84
N ALA A 17 11.60 19.85 -1.77
CA ALA A 17 12.98 20.34 -1.85
C ALA A 17 13.88 19.42 -2.69
N SER A 18 13.72 18.10 -2.53
CA SER A 18 14.47 17.10 -3.31
C SER A 18 14.09 17.16 -4.79
N GLN A 19 12.81 17.23 -5.11
CA GLN A 19 12.31 17.38 -6.48
C GLN A 19 12.76 18.69 -7.14
N ALA A 20 12.73 19.81 -6.40
CA ALA A 20 13.25 21.10 -6.89
C ALA A 20 14.76 21.06 -7.20
N ALA A 21 15.50 20.17 -6.53
CA ALA A 21 16.91 19.90 -6.81
C ALA A 21 17.14 18.81 -7.86
N GLY A 22 16.08 18.28 -8.49
CA GLY A 22 16.16 17.18 -9.45
C GLY A 22 16.65 15.86 -8.82
N LYS A 23 16.30 15.62 -7.55
CA LYS A 23 16.68 14.43 -6.78
C LYS A 23 15.45 13.64 -6.37
N ASP A 24 15.60 12.33 -6.37
CA ASP A 24 14.61 11.40 -5.86
C ASP A 24 14.75 11.22 -4.36
N ILE A 25 13.61 11.10 -3.67
CA ILE A 25 13.56 10.65 -2.29
C ILE A 25 13.13 9.18 -2.24
N ILE A 26 13.87 8.39 -1.48
CA ILE A 26 13.70 6.95 -1.37
C ILE A 26 13.53 6.58 0.11
N MET A 27 12.49 5.81 0.42
CA MET A 27 12.28 5.25 1.76
C MET A 27 13.06 3.94 1.84
N LEU A 28 14.27 4.00 2.42
CA LEU A 28 15.19 2.87 2.47
C LEU A 28 14.76 1.75 3.43
N GLU A 29 13.89 2.06 4.39
CA GLU A 29 13.32 1.07 5.29
C GLU A 29 11.94 1.52 5.79
N SER A 30 10.90 0.75 5.49
CA SER A 30 9.55 0.90 6.07
C SER A 30 8.99 -0.45 6.51
N ASN A 31 8.09 -0.43 7.50
CA ASN A 31 7.22 -1.51 7.90
C ASN A 31 6.20 -1.02 8.93
N LEU A 32 5.14 -1.82 9.17
CA LEU A 32 4.10 -1.48 10.15
C LEU A 32 4.64 -1.36 11.58
N VAL A 33 5.54 -2.26 12.01
CA VAL A 33 6.16 -2.23 13.34
C VAL A 33 7.65 -2.56 13.21
N SER A 34 8.47 -1.84 13.97
CA SER A 34 9.92 -2.03 14.06
C SER A 34 10.31 -3.33 14.81
N CYS A 35 11.61 -3.56 15.01
CA CYS A 35 12.15 -4.66 15.82
C CYS A 35 11.74 -6.09 15.38
N GLY A 36 11.45 -6.29 14.09
CA GLY A 36 11.03 -7.60 13.57
C GLY A 36 9.51 -7.78 13.49
N GLY A 37 8.72 -6.83 13.99
CA GLY A 37 7.26 -6.90 13.98
C GLY A 37 6.65 -7.63 15.18
N LEU A 38 5.33 -7.58 15.28
CA LEU A 38 4.53 -8.21 16.33
C LEU A 38 3.61 -9.29 15.75
N ASP A 39 3.48 -10.39 16.49
CA ASP A 39 2.59 -11.52 16.21
C ASP A 39 1.13 -11.06 16.26
N GLY A 40 0.33 -11.48 15.29
CA GLY A 40 -1.07 -11.05 15.14
C GLY A 40 -1.23 -9.60 14.69
N VAL A 41 -0.15 -8.93 14.29
CA VAL A 41 -0.18 -7.56 13.75
C VAL A 41 0.47 -7.52 12.38
N ASN A 42 1.78 -7.79 12.29
CA ASN A 42 2.54 -7.70 11.04
C ASN A 42 2.30 -8.87 10.07
N ASP A 43 1.85 -9.99 10.60
CA ASP A 43 1.53 -11.24 9.89
C ASP A 43 0.03 -11.37 9.56
N THR A 44 -0.68 -10.23 9.48
CA THR A 44 -2.11 -10.17 9.20
C THR A 44 -2.41 -9.56 7.83
N PHE A 45 -3.63 -9.80 7.33
CA PHE A 45 -4.17 -9.10 6.17
C PHE A 45 -4.17 -7.57 6.37
N GLY A 46 -4.45 -7.10 7.59
CA GLY A 46 -4.39 -5.69 7.94
C GLY A 46 -3.01 -5.06 7.71
N SER A 47 -1.92 -5.81 7.96
CA SER A 47 -0.56 -5.34 7.64
C SER A 47 -0.31 -5.22 6.15
N ALA A 48 -0.88 -6.10 5.32
CA ALA A 48 -0.76 -5.98 3.88
C ALA A 48 -1.50 -4.73 3.39
N LEU A 49 -2.75 -4.52 3.83
CA LEU A 49 -3.51 -3.31 3.51
C LEU A 49 -2.75 -2.04 3.92
N PHE A 50 -2.27 -1.99 5.16
CA PHE A 50 -1.49 -0.87 5.68
C PHE A 50 -0.26 -0.57 4.83
N ALA A 51 0.53 -1.59 4.48
CA ALA A 51 1.75 -1.39 3.72
C ALA A 51 1.48 -0.92 2.27
N ILE A 52 0.39 -1.38 1.65
CA ILE A 52 0.01 -0.90 0.31
C ILE A 52 -0.42 0.58 0.40
N ASP A 53 -1.22 0.92 1.41
CA ASP A 53 -1.70 2.28 1.67
C ASP A 53 -0.53 3.24 1.96
N ASP A 54 0.39 2.84 2.83
CA ASP A 54 1.61 3.58 3.16
C ASP A 54 2.47 3.85 1.92
N ALA A 55 2.69 2.84 1.06
CA ALA A 55 3.44 3.00 -0.17
C ALA A 55 2.78 3.97 -1.15
N LEU A 56 1.45 3.91 -1.31
CA LEU A 56 0.73 4.83 -2.19
C LEU A 56 0.66 6.24 -1.61
N GLN A 57 0.55 6.39 -0.29
CA GLN A 57 0.64 7.69 0.37
C GLN A 57 2.04 8.30 0.18
N LEU A 58 3.12 7.53 0.39
CA LEU A 58 4.51 7.96 0.12
C LEU A 58 4.69 8.41 -1.34
N ALA A 59 4.19 7.61 -2.28
CA ALA A 59 4.23 7.96 -3.70
C ALA A 59 3.45 9.25 -3.99
N SER A 60 2.29 9.46 -3.36
CA SER A 60 1.48 10.68 -3.52
C SER A 60 2.17 11.95 -3.01
N VAL A 61 3.11 11.81 -2.07
CA VAL A 61 3.94 12.92 -1.58
C VAL A 61 5.32 12.95 -2.23
N GLY A 62 5.56 12.13 -3.26
CA GLY A 62 6.73 12.25 -4.14
C GLY A 62 7.91 11.32 -3.86
N PHE A 63 7.70 10.26 -3.08
CA PHE A 63 8.70 9.19 -2.98
C PHE A 63 8.79 8.39 -4.28
N TYR A 64 10.02 8.16 -4.71
CA TYR A 64 10.31 7.38 -5.91
C TYR A 64 10.25 5.86 -5.64
N GLN A 65 10.74 5.44 -4.47
CA GLN A 65 10.79 4.03 -4.08
C GLN A 65 10.60 3.87 -2.57
N VAL A 66 10.02 2.72 -2.18
CA VAL A 66 9.84 2.30 -0.78
C VAL A 66 10.34 0.87 -0.64
N PHE A 67 11.25 0.66 0.31
CA PHE A 67 11.79 -0.64 0.66
C PHE A 67 11.13 -1.14 1.94
N PHE A 68 10.30 -2.19 1.82
CA PHE A 68 9.80 -2.89 2.98
C PHE A 68 10.88 -3.82 3.52
N ARG A 69 11.20 -3.66 4.82
CA ARG A 69 12.21 -4.53 5.45
C ARG A 69 11.74 -5.99 5.36
N SER A 70 12.66 -6.86 4.94
CA SER A 70 12.49 -8.31 4.96
C SER A 70 13.84 -8.91 5.33
N GLY A 71 13.85 -9.80 6.32
CA GLY A 71 15.07 -10.43 6.82
C GLY A 71 15.02 -10.74 8.30
N GLY A 72 15.70 -11.83 8.67
CA GLY A 72 15.68 -12.38 10.02
C GLY A 72 14.72 -13.56 10.12
N ALA A 73 15.18 -14.67 10.71
CA ALA A 73 14.44 -15.93 10.76
C ALA A 73 13.10 -15.84 11.51
N ALA A 74 12.93 -14.83 12.36
CA ALA A 74 11.74 -14.64 13.19
C ALA A 74 10.97 -13.34 12.88
N ALA A 75 11.33 -12.58 11.84
CA ALA A 75 10.62 -11.35 11.54
C ALA A 75 9.22 -11.64 10.96
N ARG A 76 8.19 -11.00 11.54
CA ARG A 76 6.77 -11.16 11.16
C ARG A 76 6.38 -10.35 9.92
N HIS A 77 7.18 -9.36 9.57
CA HIS A 77 7.01 -8.57 8.36
C HIS A 77 7.77 -9.12 7.14
N ASN A 78 8.30 -10.34 7.21
CA ASN A 78 8.98 -10.94 6.06
C ASN A 78 8.02 -11.09 4.88
N ALA A 79 8.48 -10.75 3.67
CA ALA A 79 7.76 -11.10 2.46
C ALA A 79 7.77 -12.62 2.25
N PHE A 80 8.91 -13.26 2.50
CA PHE A 80 9.05 -14.71 2.48
C PHE A 80 9.93 -15.17 3.63
N SER A 81 9.59 -16.31 4.22
CA SER A 81 10.34 -16.96 5.28
C SER A 81 10.79 -18.34 4.82
N VAL A 82 12.08 -18.61 4.99
CA VAL A 82 12.68 -19.92 4.66
C VAL A 82 12.91 -20.72 5.94
N PRO A 83 12.68 -22.04 5.90
CA PRO A 83 13.00 -22.90 7.03
C PRO A 83 14.51 -22.89 7.32
N PRO A 84 14.92 -22.93 8.60
CA PRO A 84 16.34 -22.90 8.97
C PRO A 84 17.06 -24.18 8.53
N GLY A 85 18.39 -24.13 8.37
CA GLY A 85 19.24 -25.33 8.32
C GLY A 85 19.17 -26.17 7.04
N ASN A 86 19.07 -25.55 5.86
CA ASN A 86 19.01 -26.24 4.55
C ASN A 86 17.86 -27.26 4.46
N GLN A 87 16.73 -26.92 5.09
CA GLN A 87 15.56 -27.79 5.15
C GLN A 87 14.55 -27.52 4.02
N THR A 88 14.85 -26.62 3.07
CA THR A 88 13.94 -26.23 1.98
C THR A 88 13.50 -27.39 1.07
N GLY A 89 14.26 -28.49 1.06
CA GLY A 89 13.91 -29.71 0.31
C GLY A 89 12.75 -30.51 0.92
N PHE A 90 12.41 -30.29 2.19
CA PHE A 90 11.32 -31.02 2.87
C PHE A 90 10.41 -30.13 3.73
N GLN A 91 10.86 -28.95 4.13
CA GLN A 91 10.05 -27.85 4.64
C GLN A 91 9.95 -26.79 3.53
N GLN A 92 8.73 -26.34 3.21
CA GLN A 92 8.53 -25.32 2.20
C GLN A 92 8.76 -23.92 2.79
N TRP A 93 9.03 -22.95 1.91
CA TRP A 93 9.01 -21.54 2.29
C TRP A 93 7.57 -21.04 2.42
N THR A 94 7.37 -20.02 3.24
CA THR A 94 6.06 -19.37 3.40
C THR A 94 6.13 -17.93 2.95
N ILE A 95 4.99 -17.38 2.54
CA ILE A 95 4.83 -15.95 2.25
C ILE A 95 4.16 -15.25 3.43
N GLY A 96 4.58 -14.02 3.69
CA GLY A 96 3.96 -13.13 4.67
C GLY A 96 3.17 -12.01 4.01
N SER A 97 2.60 -11.13 4.84
CA SER A 97 1.75 -10.02 4.39
C SER A 97 2.44 -9.11 3.37
N ASN A 98 3.74 -8.83 3.55
CA ASN A 98 4.49 -7.98 2.63
C ASN A 98 4.65 -8.57 1.22
N PHE A 99 4.51 -9.90 1.04
CA PHE A 99 4.46 -10.48 -0.30
C PHE A 99 3.25 -9.99 -1.08
N TYR A 100 2.07 -9.97 -0.44
CA TYR A 100 0.83 -9.47 -1.04
C TYR A 100 0.91 -7.97 -1.29
N THR A 101 1.58 -7.21 -0.41
CA THR A 101 1.90 -5.80 -0.65
C THR A 101 2.65 -5.60 -1.96
N MET A 102 3.73 -6.36 -2.15
CA MET A 102 4.54 -6.27 -3.37
C MET A 102 3.73 -6.64 -4.63
N LEU A 103 2.89 -7.67 -4.55
CA LEU A 103 2.01 -8.05 -5.66
C LEU A 103 1.04 -6.93 -6.03
N VAL A 104 0.33 -6.35 -5.06
CA VAL A 104 -0.64 -5.28 -5.34
C VAL A 104 0.05 -4.02 -5.84
N ILE A 105 1.15 -3.59 -5.22
CA ILE A 105 1.88 -2.40 -5.67
C ILE A 105 2.41 -2.58 -7.10
N SER A 106 2.90 -3.78 -7.46
CA SER A 106 3.37 -4.06 -8.81
C SER A 106 2.24 -3.96 -9.85
N GLU A 107 1.03 -4.38 -9.50
CA GLU A 107 -0.15 -4.25 -10.35
C GLU A 107 -0.59 -2.79 -10.45
N VAL A 108 -0.60 -2.06 -9.33
CA VAL A 108 -1.08 -0.67 -9.23
C VAL A 108 -0.15 0.26 -10.00
N ILE A 109 1.16 0.25 -9.71
CA ILE A 109 2.15 1.12 -10.37
C ILE A 109 2.38 0.69 -11.82
N GLY A 110 2.38 -0.61 -12.11
CA GLY A 110 2.59 -1.11 -13.48
C GLY A 110 4.04 -1.00 -13.96
N ARG A 111 4.23 -1.06 -15.29
CA ARG A 111 5.55 -1.21 -15.93
C ARG A 111 5.96 -0.02 -16.81
N SER A 112 5.14 1.02 -16.91
CA SER A 112 5.38 2.18 -17.79
C SER A 112 6.59 3.02 -17.35
N GLY A 113 6.89 3.04 -16.04
CA GLY A 113 7.88 3.92 -15.45
C GLY A 113 7.43 5.39 -15.34
N SER A 114 6.21 5.71 -15.77
CA SER A 114 5.65 7.08 -15.76
C SER A 114 4.42 7.22 -14.85
N ALA A 115 4.20 6.25 -13.97
CA ALA A 115 3.06 6.26 -13.05
C ALA A 115 3.19 7.40 -12.04
N GLN A 116 2.09 8.13 -11.86
CA GLN A 116 1.93 9.23 -10.92
C GLN A 116 0.80 8.86 -9.97
N VAL A 117 1.05 8.88 -8.66
CA VAL A 117 0.03 8.57 -7.65
C VAL A 117 -0.51 9.87 -7.10
N THR A 118 -1.83 9.99 -6.97
CA THR A 118 -2.47 11.13 -6.29
C THR A 118 -3.52 10.62 -5.32
N ASP A 119 -3.42 11.10 -4.09
CA ASP A 119 -4.39 10.83 -3.03
C ASP A 119 -5.73 11.52 -3.35
N LEU A 120 -6.80 10.74 -3.38
CA LEU A 120 -8.16 11.23 -3.64
C LEU A 120 -8.74 12.03 -2.47
N LYS A 121 -8.09 11.96 -1.29
CA LYS A 121 -8.52 12.61 -0.05
C LYS A 121 -9.96 12.25 0.29
N LEU A 122 -10.31 10.99 0.06
CA LEU A 122 -11.64 10.47 0.33
C LEU A 122 -11.96 10.65 1.82
N GLY A 123 -13.13 11.20 2.10
CA GLY A 123 -13.59 11.37 3.46
C GLY A 123 -12.89 12.47 4.26
N VAL A 124 -12.01 13.32 3.72
CA VAL A 124 -11.33 14.38 4.50
C VAL A 124 -12.31 15.36 5.19
N ARG A 125 -13.60 15.35 4.80
CA ARG A 125 -14.67 16.13 5.43
C ARG A 125 -15.47 15.35 6.48
N ASN A 126 -15.06 14.14 6.84
CA ASN A 126 -15.82 13.19 7.66
C ASN A 126 -14.86 12.30 8.48
N ALA A 127 -15.26 11.89 9.69
CA ALA A 127 -14.40 11.14 10.62
C ALA A 127 -13.93 9.74 10.10
N ASN A 128 -14.41 9.31 8.93
CA ASN A 128 -14.17 7.99 8.37
C ASN A 128 -13.06 7.95 7.30
N SER A 129 -12.39 9.06 6.99
CA SER A 129 -11.34 9.08 5.93
C SER A 129 -10.27 8.02 6.12
N MET A 130 -9.88 7.75 7.37
CA MET A 130 -8.85 6.77 7.71
C MET A 130 -9.25 5.31 7.43
N TYR A 131 -10.55 5.03 7.23
CA TYR A 131 -11.02 3.67 6.98
C TYR A 131 -11.20 3.35 5.49
N VAL A 132 -11.28 4.37 4.63
CA VAL A 132 -11.55 4.22 3.20
C VAL A 132 -10.63 5.10 2.33
N PRO A 133 -9.30 5.02 2.51
CA PRO A 133 -8.39 5.77 1.65
C PRO A 133 -8.52 5.33 0.20
N GLY A 134 -8.15 6.22 -0.71
CA GLY A 134 -8.23 5.99 -2.13
C GLY A 134 -7.20 6.79 -2.90
N TYR A 135 -6.69 6.19 -3.97
CA TYR A 135 -5.64 6.78 -4.79
C TYR A 135 -5.98 6.64 -6.27
N THR A 136 -5.58 7.65 -7.02
CA THR A 136 -5.54 7.62 -8.49
C THR A 136 -4.13 7.31 -8.95
N ILE A 137 -4.04 6.54 -10.02
CA ILE A 137 -2.80 6.27 -10.72
C ILE A 137 -2.96 6.83 -12.11
N LEU A 138 -2.14 7.82 -12.42
CA LEU A 138 -2.10 8.50 -13.70
C LEU A 138 -0.84 8.11 -14.45
N GLU A 139 -0.92 8.08 -15.78
CA GLU A 139 0.25 8.05 -16.64
C GLU A 139 0.17 9.24 -17.58
N ASN A 140 1.20 10.08 -17.59
CA ASN A 140 1.23 11.31 -18.39
C ASN A 140 -0.01 12.21 -18.16
N GLY A 141 -0.48 12.30 -16.92
CA GLY A 141 -1.68 13.06 -16.54
C GLY A 141 -3.02 12.41 -16.90
N VAL A 142 -3.03 11.20 -17.47
CA VAL A 142 -4.26 10.45 -17.79
C VAL A 142 -4.53 9.40 -16.71
N LEU A 143 -5.73 9.39 -16.13
CA LEU A 143 -6.14 8.37 -15.16
C LEU A 143 -6.19 6.98 -15.81
N ILE A 144 -5.45 6.03 -15.25
CA ILE A 144 -5.42 4.64 -15.75
C ILE A 144 -5.95 3.62 -14.73
N LYS A 145 -5.82 3.90 -13.42
CA LYS A 145 -6.28 2.98 -12.36
C LYS A 145 -6.72 3.75 -11.12
N LEU A 146 -7.56 3.09 -10.33
CA LEU A 146 -7.94 3.48 -8.99
C LEU A 146 -7.52 2.39 -8.01
N ALA A 147 -6.97 2.77 -6.87
CA ALA A 147 -6.77 1.90 -5.73
C ALA A 147 -7.70 2.37 -4.61
N LEU A 148 -8.58 1.50 -4.15
CA LEU A 148 -9.58 1.79 -3.11
C LEU A 148 -9.39 0.81 -1.96
N PHE A 149 -9.46 1.32 -0.74
CA PHE A 149 -9.22 0.56 0.47
C PHE A 149 -10.48 0.48 1.32
N ASN A 150 -10.61 -0.62 2.04
CA ASN A 150 -11.63 -0.79 3.05
C ASN A 150 -11.00 -1.42 4.29
N TYR A 151 -10.84 -0.61 5.33
CA TYR A 151 -10.37 -1.04 6.64
C TYR A 151 -11.52 -1.32 7.63
N ILE A 152 -12.77 -1.20 7.19
CA ILE A 152 -13.93 -1.48 8.02
C ILE A 152 -14.03 -2.99 8.21
N SER A 153 -14.03 -3.41 9.48
CA SER A 153 -14.32 -4.78 9.88
C SER A 153 -15.64 -4.77 10.65
N ASP A 154 -16.71 -5.22 10.00
CA ASP A 154 -18.04 -5.30 10.58
C ASP A 154 -18.73 -6.60 10.16
N PRO A 155 -18.82 -7.60 11.06
CA PRO A 155 -19.44 -8.89 10.75
C PRO A 155 -20.96 -8.78 10.51
N THR A 156 -21.60 -7.67 10.90
CA THR A 156 -23.04 -7.45 10.73
C THR A 156 -23.41 -6.88 9.36
N ARG A 157 -22.41 -6.41 8.59
CA ARG A 157 -22.57 -5.68 7.32
C ARG A 157 -23.35 -4.36 7.43
N ALA A 158 -23.53 -3.81 8.64
CA ALA A 158 -24.16 -2.51 8.83
C ALA A 158 -23.29 -1.36 8.29
N SER A 159 -21.98 -1.61 8.14
CA SER A 159 -20.97 -0.63 7.76
C SER A 159 -20.36 -0.91 6.37
N ASN A 160 -21.17 -1.34 5.40
CA ASN A 160 -20.67 -1.59 4.04
C ASN A 160 -20.09 -0.31 3.41
N TYR A 161 -18.97 -0.46 2.70
CA TYR A 161 -18.38 0.60 1.91
C TYR A 161 -18.83 0.49 0.45
N ASP A 162 -19.68 1.43 0.03
CA ASP A 162 -20.12 1.57 -1.36
C ASP A 162 -19.32 2.66 -2.07
N ALA A 163 -18.48 2.27 -3.03
CA ALA A 163 -17.72 3.18 -3.86
C ALA A 163 -18.41 3.41 -5.22
N ILE A 164 -18.81 4.65 -5.49
CA ILE A 164 -19.37 5.05 -6.78
C ILE A 164 -18.24 5.66 -7.62
N VAL A 165 -17.90 5.01 -8.73
CA VAL A 165 -16.85 5.46 -9.65
C VAL A 165 -17.47 5.91 -10.96
N ALA A 166 -17.31 7.18 -11.29
CA ALA A 166 -17.68 7.71 -12.59
C ALA A 166 -16.62 7.33 -13.63
N VAL A 167 -17.03 6.63 -14.68
CA VAL A 167 -16.16 6.16 -15.76
C VAL A 167 -16.36 7.04 -17.00
N PRO A 168 -15.30 7.52 -17.68
CA PRO A 168 -15.44 8.35 -18.88
C PRO A 168 -16.26 7.65 -19.98
N ILE A 169 -17.00 8.43 -20.77
CA ILE A 169 -17.94 7.93 -21.81
C ILE A 169 -17.23 7.01 -22.83
N ASN A 170 -15.95 7.23 -23.09
CA ASN A 170 -15.16 6.46 -24.06
C ASN A 170 -14.56 5.16 -23.47
N GLN A 171 -14.78 4.88 -22.18
CA GLN A 171 -14.29 3.70 -21.50
C GLN A 171 -15.43 2.67 -21.36
N SER A 172 -15.49 1.74 -22.32
CA SER A 172 -16.57 0.74 -22.41
C SER A 172 -16.50 -0.38 -21.36
N GLN A 173 -15.33 -0.56 -20.73
CA GLN A 173 -15.12 -1.62 -19.74
C GLN A 173 -14.14 -1.18 -18.65
N VAL A 174 -14.39 -1.64 -17.44
CA VAL A 174 -13.43 -1.62 -16.31
C VAL A 174 -13.16 -3.04 -15.82
N ARG A 175 -11.96 -3.26 -15.27
CA ARG A 175 -11.60 -4.51 -14.60
C ARG A 175 -11.37 -4.22 -13.13
N VAL A 176 -11.99 -5.02 -12.27
CA VAL A 176 -11.82 -4.93 -10.82
C VAL A 176 -11.01 -6.13 -10.33
N LYS A 177 -10.01 -5.86 -9.49
CA LYS A 177 -9.21 -6.89 -8.81
C LYS A 177 -9.34 -6.67 -7.30
N TYR A 178 -9.53 -7.76 -6.57
CA TYR A 178 -9.70 -7.72 -5.12
C TYR A 178 -8.51 -8.40 -4.45
N LEU A 179 -7.93 -7.73 -3.46
CA LEU A 179 -7.17 -8.38 -2.40
C LEU A 179 -8.11 -8.51 -1.20
N HIS A 180 -8.34 -9.74 -0.74
CA HIS A 180 -9.25 -10.03 0.37
C HIS A 180 -8.69 -11.18 1.23
N ALA A 181 -9.20 -11.29 2.46
CA ALA A 181 -8.96 -12.41 3.36
C ALA A 181 -10.31 -12.90 3.91
N ASN A 182 -10.41 -14.20 4.21
CA ASN A 182 -11.62 -14.87 4.72
C ASN A 182 -11.41 -15.35 6.15
#